data_AF-A0A836JX16-F1
#
_entry.id   AF-A0A836JX16-F1
#
_cell.length_a   1.000
_cell.length_b   1.000
_cell.length_c   1.000
_cell.angle_alpha   90.00
_cell.angle_beta   90.00
_cell.angle_gamma   90.00
#
_symmetry.space_group_name_H-M   'P 1'
#
loop_
_entity.id
_entity.type
_entity.pdbx_description
1 polymer ?
#
loop_
_entity_poly.entity_id
_entity_poly.type
_entity_poly.pdbx_seq_one_letter_code
_entity_poly.pdbx_strand_id
1 'polypeptide(L)'
;MKGLSFTSMKQHPALLPLYFCLGLGAAGAAFYMLRLASRNPDVSWLNKKESEPWNDYKIKQYKFYATKDEISNAKSPAPEY
;
A
#
# COMPACT_ATOMS: atom_id res chain seq x y z
N MET A 1 -5.48 -21.97 -25.17
CA MET A 1 -4.73 -20.80 -25.66
C MET A 1 -3.24 -21.06 -25.45
N LYS A 2 -2.41 -20.99 -26.51
CA LYS A 2 -0.96 -21.18 -26.40
C LYS A 2 -0.39 -19.98 -25.61
N GLY A 3 0.23 -20.22 -24.46
CA GLY A 3 0.87 -19.16 -23.64
C GLY A 3 0.44 -19.06 -22.17
N LEU A 4 -0.65 -19.70 -21.75
CA LEU A 4 -1.11 -19.69 -20.34
C LEU A 4 -0.70 -20.92 -19.52
N SER A 5 -0.13 -21.96 -20.14
CA SER A 5 0.37 -23.14 -19.42
C SER A 5 1.87 -23.04 -19.16
N PHE A 6 2.31 -23.58 -18.02
CA PHE A 6 3.73 -23.66 -17.65
C PHE A 6 4.59 -24.36 -18.72
N THR A 7 3.99 -25.26 -19.51
CA THR A 7 4.65 -25.95 -20.62
C THR A 7 4.93 -25.01 -21.81
N SER A 8 4.00 -24.10 -22.14
CA SER A 8 4.21 -23.11 -23.21
C SER A 8 5.22 -22.02 -22.84
N MET A 9 5.35 -21.70 -21.55
CA MET A 9 6.30 -20.68 -21.08
C MET A 9 7.76 -21.12 -21.21
N LYS A 10 8.05 -22.42 -21.01
CA LYS A 10 9.39 -22.99 -21.25
C LYS A 10 9.76 -23.07 -22.73
N GLN A 11 8.77 -23.11 -23.61
CA GLN A 11 8.96 -23.21 -25.06
C GLN A 11 9.38 -21.88 -25.70
N HIS A 12 9.02 -20.75 -25.06
CA HIS A 12 9.38 -19.40 -25.49
C HIS A 12 9.99 -18.60 -24.33
N PRO A 13 11.29 -18.75 -24.03
CA PRO A 13 11.95 -18.06 -22.92
C PRO A 13 11.93 -16.54 -23.05
N ALA A 14 11.74 -16.00 -24.27
CA ALA A 14 11.58 -14.55 -24.50
C ALA A 14 10.33 -13.94 -23.85
N LEU A 15 9.30 -14.74 -23.51
CA LEU A 15 8.10 -14.23 -22.83
C LEU A 15 8.26 -14.07 -21.31
N LEU A 16 9.25 -14.72 -20.69
CA LEU A 16 9.53 -14.60 -19.25
C LEU A 16 9.73 -13.16 -18.77
N PRO A 17 10.59 -12.33 -19.40
CA PRO A 17 10.78 -10.95 -18.95
C PRO A 17 9.50 -10.11 -19.05
N LEU A 18 8.64 -10.37 -20.04
CA LEU A 18 7.36 -9.68 -20.17
C LEU A 18 6.41 -10.03 -19.02
N TYR A 19 6.26 -11.32 -18.71
CA TYR A 19 5.46 -11.77 -17.56
C TYR A 19 6.02 -11.30 -16.23
N PHE A 20 7.35 -11.19 -16.12
CA PHE A 20 7.99 -10.66 -14.93
C PHE A 20 7.63 -9.19 -14.70
N CYS A 21 7.73 -8.33 -15.72
CA CYS A 21 7.32 -6.93 -15.62
C CYS A 21 5.82 -6.79 -15.31
N LEU A 22 4.97 -7.61 -15.94
CA LEU A 22 3.53 -7.62 -15.68
C LEU A 22 3.22 -8.05 -14.24
N GLY A 23 3.86 -9.13 -13.78
CA GLY A 23 3.71 -9.64 -12.42
C GLY A 23 4.20 -8.63 -11.38
N LEU A 24 5.34 -7.98 -11.62
CA LEU A 24 5.84 -6.89 -10.77
C LEU A 24 4.86 -5.73 -10.70
N GLY A 25 4.29 -5.31 -11.83
CA GLY A 25 3.31 -4.24 -11.87
C GLY A 25 2.04 -4.58 -11.08
N ALA A 26 1.48 -5.77 -11.31
CA ALA A 26 0.29 -6.24 -10.60
C ALA A 26 0.53 -6.41 -9.10
N ALA A 27 1.67 -7.01 -8.71
CA ALA A 27 2.05 -7.19 -7.32
C ALA A 27 2.29 -5.83 -6.64
N GLY A 28 2.96 -4.90 -7.31
CA GLY A 28 3.18 -3.54 -6.80
C GLY A 28 1.89 -2.77 -6.57
N ALA A 29 0.94 -2.85 -7.51
CA ALA A 29 -0.38 -2.24 -7.38
C ALA A 29 -1.18 -2.84 -6.21
N ALA A 30 -1.21 -4.18 -6.11
CA ALA A 30 -1.88 -4.88 -5.02
C ALA A 30 -1.25 -4.53 -3.65
N PHE A 31 0.07 -4.51 -3.57
CA PHE A 31 0.80 -4.13 -2.36
C PHE A 31 0.48 -2.70 -1.94
N TYR A 32 0.52 -1.74 -2.87
CA TYR A 32 0.22 -0.35 -2.56
C TYR A 32 -1.23 -0.16 -2.10
N MET A 33 -2.17 -0.85 -2.75
CA MET A 33 -3.59 -0.83 -2.35
C MET A 33 -3.80 -1.40 -0.94
N LEU A 34 -3.20 -2.55 -0.62
CA LEU A 34 -3.27 -3.16 0.72
C LEU A 34 -2.65 -2.26 1.79
N ARG A 35 -1.53 -1.62 1.46
CA ARG A 35 -0.87 -0.65 2.34
C ARG A 35 -1.77 0.56 2.59
N LEU A 36 -2.42 1.08 1.55
CA LEU A 36 -3.31 2.24 1.69
C LEU A 36 -4.56 1.87 2.49
N ALA A 37 -5.13 0.70 2.25
CA ALA A 37 -6.26 0.17 3.00
C ALA A 37 -5.96 0.08 4.50
N SER A 38 -4.78 -0.42 4.88
CA SER A 38 -4.44 -0.68 6.29
C SER A 38 -3.83 0.49 7.06
N ARG A 39 -3.14 1.41 6.37
CA ARG A 39 -2.34 2.47 7.02
C ARG A 39 -2.80 3.90 6.72
N ASN A 40 -3.90 4.08 5.99
CA ASN A 40 -4.45 5.40 5.73
C ASN A 40 -5.39 5.81 6.87
N PRO A 41 -5.23 7.00 7.50
CA PRO A 41 -6.12 7.48 8.56
C PRO A 41 -7.60 7.60 8.14
N ASP A 42 -7.89 7.75 6.84
CA ASP A 42 -9.27 7.83 6.33
C ASP A 42 -10.02 6.49 6.34
N VAL A 43 -9.31 5.37 6.53
CA VAL A 43 -9.88 4.02 6.46
C VAL A 43 -9.86 3.38 7.83
N SER A 44 -11.03 3.23 8.45
CA SER A 44 -11.19 2.55 9.73
C SER A 44 -11.81 1.16 9.54
N TRP A 45 -11.07 0.12 9.91
CA TRP A 45 -11.55 -1.27 9.91
C TRP A 45 -12.20 -1.66 11.25
N LEU A 46 -12.00 -0.86 12.30
CA LEU A 46 -12.46 -1.16 13.65
C LEU A 46 -13.78 -0.44 13.94
N ASN A 47 -14.88 -1.19 13.94
CA ASN A 47 -16.19 -0.74 14.39
C ASN A 47 -16.35 -0.90 15.91
N LYS A 48 -15.47 -0.29 16.73
CA LYS A 48 -15.55 -0.48 18.18
C LYS A 48 -15.19 0.77 18.97
N LYS A 49 -16.23 1.56 19.31
CA LYS A 49 -16.44 2.35 20.55
C LYS A 49 -15.40 3.39 21.01
N GLU A 50 -14.26 3.52 20.36
CA GLU A 50 -13.37 4.68 20.47
C GLU A 50 -13.86 5.72 19.47
N SER A 51 -14.51 6.79 19.94
CA SER A 51 -15.23 7.76 19.11
C SER A 51 -14.35 8.59 18.17
N GLU A 52 -13.03 8.44 18.26
CA GLU A 52 -12.05 9.35 17.65
C GLU A 52 -10.93 8.60 16.89
N PRO A 53 -11.22 7.99 15.74
CA PRO A 53 -10.23 7.24 14.94
C PRO A 53 -9.01 8.09 14.51
N TRP A 54 -9.16 9.42 14.48
CA TRP A 54 -8.08 10.38 14.21
C TRP A 54 -6.99 10.41 15.30
N ASN A 55 -7.25 9.89 16.50
CA ASN A 55 -6.29 9.93 17.60
C ASN A 55 -5.10 8.96 17.40
N ASP A 56 -5.29 7.84 16.69
CA ASP A 56 -4.23 6.84 16.44
C ASP A 56 -3.10 7.41 15.54
N TYR A 57 -3.47 8.31 14.62
CA TYR A 57 -2.54 8.99 13.73
C TYR A 57 -2.13 10.39 14.22
N LYS A 58 -2.38 10.75 15.49
CA LYS A 58 -2.04 12.08 16.02
C LYS A 58 -0.54 12.37 15.99
N ILE A 59 0.29 11.35 16.25
CA ILE A 59 1.75 11.45 16.35
C ILE A 59 2.45 10.68 15.20
N LYS A 60 1.71 9.82 14.48
CA LYS A 60 2.26 8.93 13.47
C LYS A 60 2.14 9.55 12.08
N GLN A 61 3.23 9.50 11.32
CA GLN A 61 3.22 9.89 9.91
C GLN A 61 2.65 8.75 9.05
N TYR A 62 1.62 9.05 8.27
CA TYR A 62 0.96 8.05 7.40
C TYR A 62 1.56 7.99 5.99
N LYS A 63 2.41 8.94 5.59
CA LYS A 63 3.04 8.97 4.26
C LYS A 63 3.99 7.79 4.05
N PHE A 64 4.08 7.29 2.81
CA PHE A 64 4.96 6.16 2.47
C PHE A 64 6.43 6.57 2.52
N TYR A 65 6.69 7.80 2.11
CA TYR A 65 7.97 8.46 2.19
C TYR A 65 7.75 9.83 2.81
N ALA A 66 8.49 10.13 3.87
CA ALA A 66 8.48 11.42 4.53
C ALA A 66 9.92 11.78 4.86
N THR A 67 10.25 13.05 4.68
CA THR A 67 11.54 13.58 5.11
C THR A 67 11.58 13.73 6.63
N LYS A 68 12.78 13.75 7.22
CA LYS A 68 12.94 13.94 8.68
C LYS A 68 12.29 15.23 9.17
N ASP A 69 12.37 16.28 8.36
CA ASP A 69 11.73 17.57 8.64
C ASP A 69 10.20 17.45 8.70
N GLU A 70 9.59 16.80 7.70
CA GLU A 70 8.14 16.56 7.68
C GLU A 70 7.65 15.70 8.84
N ILE A 71 8.49 14.81 9.38
CA ILE A 71 8.16 14.01 10.56
C ILE A 71 8.23 14.88 11.82
N SER A 72 9.27 15.71 11.95
CA SER A 72 9.44 16.60 13.11
C SER A 72 8.38 17.71 13.16
N ASN A 73 7.92 18.17 12.00
CA ASN A 73 6.92 19.22 11.86
C ASN A 73 5.49 18.66 11.70
N ALA A 74 5.30 17.34 11.72
CA ALA A 74 3.98 16.73 11.58
C ALA A 74 3.12 17.08 12.80
N LYS A 75 2.13 17.97 12.60
CA LYS A 75 1.06 18.21 13.56
C LYS A 75 -0.23 17.59 13.04
N SER A 76 -0.94 16.90 13.92
CA SER A 76 -2.29 16.44 13.60
C SER A 76 -3.23 17.63 13.52
N PRO A 77 -4.13 17.69 12.52
CA PRO A 77 -5.19 18.70 12.46
C PRO A 77 -6.29 18.46 13.52
N ALA A 78 -6.24 17.34 14.25
CA ALA A 78 -7.20 17.04 15.30
C ALA A 78 -7.08 18.02 16.49
N PRO A 79 -8.20 18.37 17.14
CA PRO A 79 -8.19 19.25 18.30
C PRO A 79 -7.40 18.63 19.46
N GLU A 80 -6.68 19.47 20.21
CA GLU A 80 -6.04 19.09 21.46
C GLU A 80 -7.02 19.34 22.61
N TYR A 81 -7.41 18.27 23.30
CA TYR A 81 -8.22 18.30 24.52
C TYR A 81 -7.37 17.95 25.74
#